data_AF-A0A810PW40-F1
#
_entry.id   AF-A0A810PW40-F1
#
_cell.length_a   1.000
_cell.length_b   1.000
_cell.length_c   1.000
_cell.angle_alpha   90.00
_cell.angle_beta   90.00
_cell.angle_gamma   90.00
#
_symmetry.space_group_name_H-M   'P 1'
#
loop_
_entity.id
_entity.type
_entity.pdbx_description
1 polymer ?
#
loop_
_entity_poly.entity_id
_entity_poly.type
_entity_poly.pdbx_seq_one_letter_code
_entity_poly.pdbx_strand_id
1 'polypeptide(L)'
;MSYENWKGKAQWFQTMDVRHIQGSFFEGLKKRAEALEVGEGLHIIQTFEPHPLYAVMEGLGYEHHTEQRGEAEFHVWFCRVEKKEGDSSAPFKPLALLNYPMIKVSASVR
;
A
#
# COMPACT_ATOMS: atom_id res chain seq x y z
N MET A 1 -6.41 -6.53 4.51
CA MET A 1 -7.69 -6.77 3.81
C MET A 1 -7.35 -7.36 2.45
N SER A 2 -7.84 -8.54 2.09
CA SER A 2 -7.42 -9.18 0.83
C SER A 2 -7.70 -8.30 -0.41
N TYR A 3 -6.82 -8.37 -1.42
CA TYR A 3 -6.92 -7.64 -2.70
C TYR A 3 -8.33 -7.59 -3.30
N GLU A 4 -9.07 -8.70 -3.21
CA GLU A 4 -10.45 -8.83 -3.69
C GLU A 4 -11.39 -7.79 -3.08
N ASN A 5 -11.11 -7.32 -1.87
CA ASN A 5 -11.95 -6.38 -1.12
C ASN A 5 -11.86 -4.94 -1.66
N TRP A 6 -10.73 -4.58 -2.28
CA TRP A 6 -10.50 -3.25 -2.84
C TRP A 6 -10.24 -3.23 -4.34
N LYS A 7 -10.10 -4.38 -5.02
CA LYS A 7 -9.92 -4.42 -6.49
C LYS A 7 -11.03 -3.71 -7.25
N GLY A 8 -12.28 -3.77 -6.75
CA GLY A 8 -13.41 -3.05 -7.34
C GLY A 8 -13.32 -1.54 -7.18
N LYS A 9 -12.57 -1.06 -6.19
CA LYS A 9 -12.25 0.36 -6.00
C LYS A 9 -10.98 0.76 -6.75
N ALA A 10 -10.09 -0.19 -7.03
CA ALA A 10 -8.82 0.05 -7.72
C ALA A 10 -9.00 0.72 -9.09
N GLN A 11 -10.11 0.46 -9.78
CA GLN A 11 -10.47 1.12 -11.03
C GLN A 11 -10.73 2.63 -10.88
N TRP A 12 -11.07 3.09 -9.67
CA TRP A 12 -11.32 4.49 -9.33
C TRP A 12 -10.09 5.17 -8.73
N PHE A 13 -8.99 4.44 -8.53
CA PHE A 13 -7.77 5.00 -7.97
C PHE A 13 -7.12 5.96 -8.96
N GLN A 14 -6.44 6.96 -8.41
CA GLN A 14 -5.77 7.95 -9.24
C GLN A 14 -4.62 7.27 -9.98
N THR A 15 -4.75 7.17 -11.31
CA THR A 15 -3.71 6.57 -12.15
C THR A 15 -2.60 7.58 -12.41
N MET A 16 -1.36 7.19 -12.11
CA MET A 16 -0.13 7.94 -12.27
C MET A 16 0.79 7.18 -13.21
N ASP A 17 0.87 7.62 -14.46
CA ASP A 17 1.84 7.11 -15.41
C ASP A 17 3.19 7.80 -15.17
N VAL A 18 4.19 7.02 -14.76
CA VAL A 18 5.52 7.53 -14.42
C VAL A 18 6.59 7.04 -15.39
N ARG A 19 6.19 6.35 -16.47
CA ARG A 19 7.10 5.82 -17.49
C ARG A 19 7.91 6.93 -18.17
N HIS A 20 7.37 8.14 -18.23
CA HIS A 20 8.01 9.33 -18.80
C HIS A 20 8.51 10.34 -17.76
N ILE A 21 8.30 10.07 -16.46
CA ILE A 21 8.67 11.00 -15.38
C ILE A 21 10.07 10.64 -14.88
N GLN A 22 11.03 11.52 -15.15
CA GLN A 22 12.40 11.42 -14.63
C GLN A 22 12.57 12.37 -13.44
N GLY A 23 12.99 11.85 -12.28
CA GLY A 23 13.13 12.63 -11.04
C GLY A 23 11.80 12.89 -10.29
N SER A 24 11.86 13.54 -9.12
CA SER A 24 10.81 14.05 -8.20
C SER A 24 9.42 13.35 -8.07
N PHE A 25 9.20 12.19 -8.67
CA PHE A 25 7.96 11.42 -8.62
C PHE A 25 7.62 11.02 -7.18
N PHE A 26 8.62 10.51 -6.46
CA PHE A 26 8.45 9.98 -5.12
C PHE A 26 7.89 11.02 -4.15
N GLU A 27 8.36 12.28 -4.22
CA GLU A 27 7.86 13.36 -3.37
C GLU A 27 6.39 13.70 -3.66
N GLY A 28 6.04 13.80 -4.96
CA GLY A 28 4.67 14.06 -5.38
C GLY A 28 3.71 12.91 -5.02
N LEU A 29 4.18 11.67 -5.14
CA LEU A 29 3.43 10.48 -4.75
C LEU A 29 3.23 10.44 -3.24
N LYS A 30 4.31 10.58 -2.45
CA LYS A 30 4.26 10.53 -0.99
C LYS A 30 3.25 11.55 -0.45
N LYS A 31 3.32 12.80 -0.92
CA LYS A 31 2.40 13.86 -0.50
C LYS A 31 0.93 13.53 -0.80
N ARG A 32 0.65 12.86 -1.93
CA ARG A 32 -0.69 12.36 -2.26
C ARG A 32 -1.09 11.21 -1.35
N ALA A 33 -0.21 10.23 -1.15
CA ALA A 33 -0.44 9.11 -0.24
C ALA A 33 -0.69 9.56 1.21
N GLU A 34 -0.06 10.63 1.67
CA GLU A 34 -0.32 11.20 2.99
C GLU A 34 -1.71 11.86 3.08
N ALA A 35 -2.17 12.47 1.98
CA ALA A 35 -3.46 13.14 1.88
C ALA A 35 -4.67 12.20 1.74
N LEU A 36 -4.49 11.00 1.17
CA LEU A 36 -5.56 10.04 0.92
C LEU A 36 -6.11 9.40 2.22
N GLU A 37 -7.40 9.06 2.22
CA GLU A 37 -8.06 8.42 3.35
C GLU A 37 -8.06 6.88 3.25
N VAL A 38 -8.45 6.21 4.34
CA VAL A 38 -8.57 4.75 4.36
C VAL A 38 -9.66 4.31 3.38
N GLY A 39 -9.33 3.39 2.49
CA GLY A 39 -10.19 2.92 1.40
C GLY A 39 -9.94 3.63 0.06
N GLU A 40 -9.10 4.65 0.04
CA GLU A 40 -8.60 5.28 -1.20
C GLU A 40 -7.22 4.73 -1.59
N GLY A 41 -6.81 5.00 -2.82
CA GLY A 41 -5.61 4.42 -3.37
C GLY A 41 -5.08 5.10 -4.62
N LEU A 42 -3.92 4.62 -5.05
CA LEU A 42 -3.16 5.11 -6.19
C LEU A 42 -2.88 3.94 -7.13
N HIS A 43 -2.89 4.19 -8.42
CA HIS A 43 -2.48 3.22 -9.44
C HIS A 43 -1.27 3.79 -10.16
N ILE A 44 -0.13 3.11 -10.11
CA ILE A 44 1.12 3.56 -10.70
C ILE A 44 1.46 2.64 -11.86
N ILE A 45 1.76 3.23 -13.01
CA ILE A 45 2.19 2.51 -14.20
C ILE A 45 3.64 2.88 -14.46
N GLN A 46 4.50 1.88 -14.47
CA GLN A 46 5.93 2.07 -14.69
C GLN A 46 6.56 0.92 -15.48
N THR A 47 7.81 1.12 -15.90
CA THR A 47 8.54 0.17 -16.75
C THR A 47 9.39 -0.85 -15.98
N PHE A 48 9.51 -0.70 -14.67
CA PHE A 48 10.28 -1.59 -13.78
C PHE A 48 9.56 -1.79 -12.45
N GLU A 49 9.99 -2.68 -11.56
CA GLU A 49 9.37 -2.81 -10.23
C GLU A 49 9.90 -1.78 -9.22
N PRO A 50 9.04 -0.93 -8.61
CA PRO A 50 9.45 0.08 -7.64
C PRO A 50 9.67 -0.51 -6.25
N HIS A 51 10.64 -1.43 -6.11
CA HIS A 51 11.02 -2.05 -4.85
C HIS A 51 11.13 -1.08 -3.65
N PRO A 52 11.82 0.08 -3.75
CA PRO A 52 11.93 0.99 -2.61
C PRO A 52 10.61 1.66 -2.23
N LEU A 53 9.62 1.70 -3.14
CA LEU A 53 8.33 2.34 -2.90
C LEU A 53 7.42 1.50 -2.01
N TYR A 54 7.47 0.17 -2.15
CA TYR A 54 6.63 -0.74 -1.38
C TYR A 54 6.82 -0.54 0.13
N ALA A 55 8.08 -0.54 0.58
CA ALA A 55 8.42 -0.35 1.99
C ALA A 55 7.88 0.96 2.58
N VAL A 56 7.92 2.04 1.80
CA VAL A 56 7.43 3.37 2.22
C VAL A 56 5.91 3.36 2.35
N MET A 57 5.22 2.80 1.36
CA MET A 57 3.76 2.75 1.33
C MET A 57 3.22 1.80 2.41
N GLU A 58 3.84 0.63 2.61
CA GLU A 58 3.52 -0.27 3.72
C GLU A 58 3.69 0.40 5.09
N GLY A 59 4.74 1.22 5.25
CA GLY A 59 4.97 2.03 6.45
C GLY A 59 3.85 3.04 6.72
N LEU A 60 3.21 3.57 5.67
CA LEU A 60 2.06 4.48 5.76
C LEU A 60 0.72 3.77 5.99
N GLY A 61 0.71 2.42 5.97
CA GLY A 61 -0.49 1.60 6.12
C GLY A 61 -1.19 1.26 4.80
N TYR A 62 -0.45 1.28 3.69
CA TYR A 62 -0.96 0.85 2.38
C TYR A 62 -0.65 -0.62 2.13
N GLU A 63 -1.61 -1.29 1.52
CA GLU A 63 -1.36 -2.56 0.82
C GLU A 63 -1.10 -2.26 -0.66
N HIS A 64 -0.26 -3.08 -1.29
CA HIS A 64 0.04 -2.96 -2.71
C HIS A 64 -0.27 -4.25 -3.46
N HIS A 65 -0.64 -4.12 -4.72
CA HIS A 65 -0.79 -5.22 -5.66
C HIS A 65 -0.02 -4.86 -6.92
N THR A 66 0.81 -5.77 -7.41
CA THR A 66 1.59 -5.57 -8.64
C THR A 66 1.19 -6.60 -9.66
N GLU A 67 0.94 -6.14 -10.88
CA GLU A 67 0.62 -6.98 -12.02
C GLU A 67 1.49 -6.57 -13.19
N GLN A 68 2.22 -7.54 -13.74
CA GLN A 68 3.00 -7.34 -14.95
C GLN A 68 2.12 -7.61 -16.17
N ARG A 69 1.86 -6.59 -16.98
CA ARG A 69 1.04 -6.67 -18.20
C ARG A 69 1.90 -6.81 -19.46
N GLY A 70 3.19 -6.51 -19.39
CA GLY A 70 4.14 -6.67 -20.48
C GLY A 70 5.60 -6.69 -20.00
N GLU A 71 6.56 -6.78 -20.91
CA GLU A 71 8.00 -6.83 -20.56
C GLU A 71 8.48 -5.58 -19.81
N ALA A 72 7.95 -4.40 -20.16
CA ALA A 72 8.25 -3.13 -19.52
C ALA A 72 6.96 -2.40 -19.11
N GLU A 73 5.96 -3.15 -18.64
CA GLU A 73 4.67 -2.60 -18.21
C GLU A 73 4.22 -3.25 -16.90
N PHE A 74 4.45 -2.52 -15.82
CA PHE A 74 4.11 -2.90 -14.45
C PHE A 74 3.04 -1.98 -13.92
N HIS A 75 1.92 -2.58 -13.53
CA HIS A 75 0.79 -1.92 -12.91
C HIS A 75 0.83 -2.19 -11.41
N VAL A 76 0.97 -1.13 -10.63
CA VAL A 76 1.05 -1.21 -9.17
C VAL A 76 -0.10 -0.44 -8.56
N TRP A 77 -1.02 -1.12 -7.89
CA TRP A 77 -2.09 -0.49 -7.14
C TRP A 77 -1.74 -0.45 -5.66
N PHE A 78 -1.84 0.72 -5.05
CA PHE A 78 -1.71 0.93 -3.62
C PHE A 78 -3.08 1.29 -3.06
N CYS A 79 -3.53 0.60 -2.01
CA CYS A 79 -4.77 0.91 -1.30
C CYS A 79 -4.46 1.17 0.17
N ARG A 80 -4.91 2.31 0.71
CA ARG A 80 -4.78 2.61 2.12
C ARG A 80 -5.74 1.73 2.89
N VAL A 81 -5.24 0.78 3.66
CA VAL A 81 -6.08 -0.08 4.51
C VAL A 81 -6.13 0.40 5.95
N GLU A 82 -5.12 1.15 6.36
CA GLU A 82 -5.06 1.83 7.63
C GLU A 82 -4.29 3.15 7.53
N LYS A 83 -4.61 4.10 8.40
CA LYS A 83 -3.90 5.38 8.49
C LYS A 83 -2.87 5.26 9.60
N LYS A 84 -1.66 4.81 9.23
CA LYS A 84 -0.50 4.95 10.10
C LYS A 84 -0.03 6.40 9.99
N GLU A 85 -0.02 7.13 11.11
CA GLU A 85 0.81 8.33 11.20
C GLU A 85 2.24 7.84 10.99
N GLY A 86 2.89 8.35 9.95
CA GLY A 86 4.26 7.99 9.57
C GLY A 86 5.24 8.43 10.64
N ASP A 87 5.23 7.75 11.79
CA ASP A 87 6.20 7.93 12.83
C ASP A 87 7.54 7.50 12.26
N SER A 88 8.37 8.49 11.94
CA SER A 88 9.69 8.32 11.34
C SER A 88 10.70 7.63 12.29
N SER A 89 10.22 6.88 13.29
CA SER A 89 10.99 6.38 14.44
C SER A 89 11.03 4.85 14.58
N ALA A 90 10.50 4.07 13.63
CA ALA A 90 10.71 2.62 13.64
C ALA A 90 10.92 2.05 12.23
N PRO A 91 12.18 1.80 11.81
CA PRO A 91 12.48 1.45 10.41
C PRO A 91 12.06 0.03 10.01
N PHE A 92 11.75 -0.88 10.94
CA PHE A 92 11.35 -2.24 10.58
C PHE A 92 10.44 -2.84 11.65
N LYS A 93 9.13 -2.85 11.42
CA LYS A 93 8.23 -3.77 12.11
C LYS A 93 7.62 -4.68 11.05
N PRO A 94 8.13 -5.90 10.82
CA PRO A 94 7.56 -6.83 9.87
C PRO A 94 6.11 -7.13 10.27
N LEU A 95 5.19 -7.02 9.31
CA LEU A 95 3.74 -7.18 9.43
C LEU A 95 3.30 -8.61 9.80
N ALA A 96 4.23 -9.47 10.24
CA ALA A 96 4.02 -10.90 10.48
C ALA A 96 3.29 -11.22 11.81
N LEU A 97 3.02 -10.24 12.69
CA LEU A 97 2.43 -10.52 14.01
C LEU A 97 0.90 -10.40 14.11
N LEU A 98 0.18 -10.14 13.01
CA LEU A 98 -1.28 -9.96 13.07
C LEU A 98 -2.11 -11.20 12.69
N ASN A 99 -1.47 -12.34 12.43
CA ASN A 99 -2.18 -13.59 12.11
C ASN A 99 -2.26 -14.56 13.31
N TYR A 100 -2.59 -14.05 14.51
CA TYR A 100 -3.10 -14.90 15.59
C TYR A 100 -4.60 -14.65 15.75
N PRO A 101 -5.47 -15.66 15.48
CA PRO A 101 -6.85 -15.58 15.89
C PRO A 101 -6.88 -15.45 17.42
N MET A 102 -7.57 -14.43 17.91
CA MET A 102 -7.98 -14.29 19.30
C MET A 102 -8.67 -15.59 19.74
N ILE A 103 -7.96 -16.47 20.44
CA ILE A 103 -8.61 -17.53 21.20
C ILE A 103 -9.17 -16.84 22.44
N LYS A 104 -10.47 -16.55 22.40
CA LYS A 104 -11.26 -16.31 23.61
C LYS A 104 -11.20 -17.59 24.46
N VAL A 105 -10.49 -17.56 25.57
CA VAL A 105 -10.87 -18.36 26.73
C VAL A 105 -11.48 -17.43 27.75
N SER A 106 -12.81 -17.35 27.70
CA SER A 106 -13.61 -17.06 28.88
C SER A 106 -13.46 -18.22 29.86
N ALA A 107 -12.92 -17.93 31.04
CA ALA A 107 -13.18 -18.66 32.28
C ALA A 107 -13.10 -17.56 33.37
N SER A 108 -14.20 -16.92 33.76
CA SER A 108 -15.26 -17.46 34.61
C SER A 108 -14.72 -18.21 35.84
N VAL A 109 -14.86 -17.56 36.99
CA VAL A 109 -15.25 -18.15 38.28
C VAL A 109 -14.26 -19.16 38.87
N ARG A 110 -13.42 -18.72 39.81
CA ARG A 110 -13.67 -18.74 41.27
C ARG A 110 -12.61 -17.94 42.02
#